data_AF-A0A0Q0G619-F1
#
_entry.id   AF-A0A0Q0G619-F1
#
_cell.length_a   1.000
_cell.length_b   1.000
_cell.length_c   1.000
_cell.angle_alpha   90.00
_cell.angle_beta   90.00
_cell.angle_gamma   90.00
#
_symmetry.space_group_name_H-M   'P 1'
#
loop_
_entity.id
_entity.type
_entity.pdbx_description
1 polymer ?
#
loop_
_entity_poly.entity_id
_entity_poly.type
_entity_poly.pdbx_seq_one_letter_code
_entity_poly.pdbx_strand_id
1 'polypeptide(L)'
;MLCEVFETPRSCYYNHCLRRRTPDAERGRLLSRVNELFGQSRGAAGSRSIVSMMQEDGEQIGRFKVRGLMRELGLISKQPGSHAYKKSSSGAT
;
A
#
# COMPACT_ATOMS: atom_id res chain seq x y z
N MET A 1 -19.94 32.92 10.44
CA MET A 1 -19.67 31.82 9.46
C MET A 1 -18.58 30.91 10.02
N LEU A 2 -18.59 29.58 9.85
CA LEU A 2 -17.57 28.67 10.41
C LEU A 2 -16.12 29.14 10.13
N CYS A 3 -15.86 29.73 8.96
CA CYS A 3 -14.56 30.26 8.57
C CYS A 3 -14.11 31.48 9.41
N GLU A 4 -15.04 32.33 9.84
CA GLU A 4 -14.76 33.53 10.65
C GLU A 4 -14.48 33.16 12.12
N VAL A 5 -15.16 32.14 12.64
CA VAL A 5 -14.97 31.64 14.01
C VAL A 5 -13.59 31.02 14.21
N PHE A 6 -13.03 30.41 13.17
CA PHE A 6 -11.73 29.74 13.18
C PHE A 6 -10.64 30.51 12.43
N GLU A 7 -10.88 31.80 12.11
CA GLU A 7 -9.94 32.67 11.37
C GLU A 7 -9.33 32.03 10.11
N THR A 8 -10.08 31.13 9.47
CA THR A 8 -9.61 30.36 8.33
C THR A 8 -10.10 31.01 7.03
N PRO A 9 -9.23 31.27 6.04
CA PRO A 9 -9.66 31.79 4.75
C PRO A 9 -10.73 30.89 4.11
N ARG A 10 -11.82 31.49 3.60
CA ARG A 10 -12.92 30.74 2.96
C ARG A 10 -12.43 29.79 1.86
N SER A 11 -11.42 30.20 1.08
CA SER A 11 -10.80 29.37 0.04
C SER A 11 -10.18 28.08 0.59
N CYS A 12 -9.57 28.14 1.78
CA CYS A 12 -9.00 26.97 2.46
C CYS A 12 -10.10 26.00 2.90
N TYR A 13 -11.17 26.54 3.50
CA TYR A 13 -12.35 25.75 3.91
C TYR A 13 -13.01 25.05 2.73
N TYR A 14 -13.30 25.76 1.64
CA TYR A 14 -13.95 25.16 0.46
C TYR A 14 -13.01 24.19 -0.28
N ASN A 15 -11.71 24.46 -0.38
CA ASN A 15 -10.75 23.49 -0.91
C ASN A 15 -10.69 22.23 -0.05
N HIS A 16 -10.70 22.37 1.28
CA HIS A 16 -10.74 21.23 2.19
C HIS A 16 -12.02 20.41 2.01
N CYS A 17 -13.19 21.07 1.96
CA CYS A 17 -14.46 20.41 1.68
C CYS A 17 -14.49 19.72 0.32
N LEU A 18 -13.93 20.34 -0.72
CA LEU A 18 -13.85 19.77 -2.07
C LEU A 18 -12.96 18.53 -2.09
N ARG A 19 -11.76 18.60 -1.49
CA ARG A 19 -10.82 17.46 -1.39
C ARG A 19 -11.39 16.31 -0.57
N ARG A 20 -12.26 16.58 0.41
CA ARG A 20 -12.95 15.51 1.17
C ARG A 20 -14.11 14.88 0.41
N ARG A 21 -14.69 15.58 -0.57
CA ARG A 21 -15.84 15.09 -1.35
C ARG A 21 -15.42 14.28 -2.56
N THR A 22 -14.26 14.55 -3.15
CA THR A 22 -13.81 13.84 -4.34
C THR A 22 -13.07 12.56 -3.96
N PRO A 23 -13.55 11.37 -4.35
CA PRO A 23 -12.81 10.13 -4.18
C PRO A 23 -11.49 10.21 -4.94
N ASP A 24 -10.39 9.83 -4.30
CA ASP A 24 -9.09 9.69 -4.96
C ASP A 24 -9.12 8.44 -5.86
N ALA A 25 -9.48 8.64 -7.13
CA ALA A 25 -9.63 7.57 -8.11
C ALA A 25 -8.33 6.79 -8.35
N GLU A 26 -7.18 7.47 -8.29
CA GLU A 26 -5.86 6.81 -8.38
C GLU A 26 -5.66 5.87 -7.20
N ARG A 27 -5.95 6.35 -5.98
CA ARG A 27 -5.87 5.52 -4.77
C ARG A 27 -6.78 4.30 -4.86
N GLY A 28 -8.01 4.47 -5.32
CA GLY A 28 -8.95 3.37 -5.55
C GLY A 28 -8.40 2.31 -6.51
N ARG A 29 -7.84 2.75 -7.64
CA ARG A 29 -7.20 1.85 -8.63
C ARG A 29 -6.03 1.07 -8.02
N LEU A 30 -5.17 1.75 -7.26
CA LEU A 30 -4.03 1.13 -6.61
C LEU A 30 -4.45 0.12 -5.53
N LEU A 31 -5.50 0.42 -4.75
CA LEU A 31 -6.07 -0.51 -3.78
C LEU A 31 -6.60 -1.77 -4.46
N SER A 32 -7.38 -1.63 -5.54
CA SER A 32 -7.88 -2.77 -6.32
C SER A 32 -6.72 -3.64 -6.81
N ARG A 33 -5.69 -3.02 -7.41
CA ARG A 33 -4.56 -3.76 -7.97
C ARG A 33 -3.75 -4.50 -6.91
N VAL A 34 -3.48 -3.87 -5.77
CA VAL A 34 -2.79 -4.52 -4.65
C VAL A 34 -3.59 -5.73 -4.15
N ASN A 35 -4.92 -5.60 -4.05
CA ASN A 35 -5.78 -6.70 -3.62
C ASN A 35 -5.76 -7.88 -4.61
N GLU A 36 -5.83 -7.60 -5.91
CA GLU A 36 -5.73 -8.61 -6.98
C GLU A 36 -4.41 -9.37 -6.91
N LEU A 37 -3.28 -8.67 -6.89
CA LEU A 37 -1.94 -9.28 -6.84
C LEU A 37 -1.74 -10.10 -5.56
N PHE A 38 -2.27 -9.62 -4.43
CA PHE A 38 -2.23 -10.37 -3.18
C PHE A 38 -3.06 -11.66 -3.26
N GLY A 39 -4.25 -11.59 -3.87
CA GLY A 39 -5.10 -12.75 -4.15
C GLY A 39 -4.44 -13.77 -5.08
N GLN A 40 -3.82 -13.32 -6.17
CA GLN A 40 -3.06 -14.17 -7.11
C GLN A 40 -1.91 -14.91 -6.40
N SER A 41 -1.25 -14.26 -5.45
CA SER A 41 -0.21 -14.88 -4.62
C SER A 41 -0.74 -15.83 -3.54
N ARG A 42 -2.07 -16.03 -3.46
CA ARG A 42 -2.75 -16.82 -2.41
C ARG A 42 -2.45 -16.30 -0.99
N GLY A 43 -2.23 -14.99 -0.86
CA GLY A 43 -1.90 -14.32 0.38
C GLY A 43 -0.45 -14.48 0.86
N ALA A 44 0.45 -14.98 0.02
CA ALA A 44 1.87 -15.09 0.34
C ALA A 44 2.63 -13.79 0.10
N ALA A 45 2.30 -13.01 -0.93
CA ALA A 45 3.08 -11.85 -1.33
C ALA A 45 3.08 -10.75 -0.24
N GLY A 46 4.28 -10.40 0.23
CA GLY A 46 4.49 -9.25 1.10
C GLY A 46 4.69 -7.96 0.30
N SER A 47 4.85 -6.83 1.00
CA SER A 47 5.00 -5.52 0.38
C SER A 47 6.13 -5.41 -0.65
N ARG A 48 7.19 -6.23 -0.52
CA ARG A 48 8.32 -6.22 -1.46
C ARG A 48 7.94 -6.92 -2.77
N SER A 49 7.34 -8.10 -2.68
CA SER A 49 6.86 -8.85 -3.85
C SER A 49 5.77 -8.08 -4.59
N ILE A 50 4.84 -7.44 -3.87
CA ILE A 50 3.80 -6.61 -4.48
C ILE A 50 4.40 -5.41 -5.23
N VAL A 51 5.45 -4.76 -4.71
CA VAL A 51 6.15 -3.70 -5.46
C VAL A 51 6.70 -4.22 -6.79
N SER A 52 7.40 -5.35 -6.77
CA SER A 52 7.95 -5.93 -8.01
C SER A 52 6.86 -6.23 -9.02
N MET A 53 5.76 -6.88 -8.60
CA MET A 53 4.63 -7.17 -9.48
C MET A 53 3.97 -5.89 -10.03
N MET A 54 3.80 -4.86 -9.20
CA MET A 54 3.25 -3.58 -9.67
C MET A 54 4.18 -2.87 -10.67
N GLN A 55 5.50 -2.94 -10.47
CA GLN A 55 6.48 -2.37 -11.40
C GLN A 55 6.51 -3.12 -12.73
N GLU A 56 6.36 -4.45 -12.71
CA GLU A 56 6.19 -5.28 -13.91
C GLU A 56 4.92 -4.90 -14.69
N ASP A 57 3.86 -4.51 -13.99
CA ASP A 57 2.63 -3.97 -14.60
C ASP A 57 2.77 -2.52 -15.10
N GLY A 58 3.94 -1.88 -14.95
CA GLY A 58 4.20 -0.50 -15.36
C GLY A 58 3.87 0.57 -14.32
N GLU A 59 3.54 0.18 -13.08
CA GLU A 59 3.28 1.13 -12.00
C GLU A 59 4.57 1.66 -11.36
N GLN A 60 4.75 2.97 -11.37
CA GLN A 60 5.83 3.63 -10.64
C GLN A 60 5.43 3.83 -9.18
N ILE A 61 5.56 2.76 -8.38
CA ILE A 61 5.19 2.77 -6.96
C ILE A 61 6.32 2.28 -6.05
N GLY A 62 6.49 2.97 -4.93
CA GLY A 62 7.45 2.61 -3.89
C GLY A 62 6.87 1.70 -2.81
N ARG A 63 7.76 0.98 -2.12
CA ARG A 63 7.42 0.04 -1.03
C ARG A 63 6.60 0.66 0.09
N PHE A 64 6.87 1.91 0.46
CA PHE A 64 6.13 2.57 1.54
C PHE A 64 4.66 2.82 1.16
N LYS A 65 4.39 3.23 -0.10
CA LYS A 65 3.02 3.41 -0.61
C LYS A 65 2.30 2.05 -0.65
N VAL A 66 2.92 1.01 -1.19
CA VAL A 66 2.37 -0.36 -1.18
C VAL A 66 2.09 -0.86 0.25
N ARG A 67 3.01 -0.66 1.19
CA ARG A 67 2.79 -1.05 2.60
C ARG A 67 1.59 -0.32 3.21
N GLY A 68 1.40 0.96 2.87
CA GLY A 68 0.22 1.74 3.28
C GLY A 68 -1.07 1.15 2.71
N LEU A 69 -1.10 0.87 1.41
CA LEU A 69 -2.25 0.27 0.72
C LEU A 69 -2.60 -1.11 1.29
N MET A 70 -1.60 -1.97 1.54
CA MET A 70 -1.82 -3.27 2.17
C MET A 70 -2.43 -3.13 3.57
N ARG A 71 -1.97 -2.15 4.37
CA ARG A 71 -2.55 -1.88 5.70
C ARG A 71 -3.98 -1.38 5.63
N GLU A 72 -4.27 -0.50 4.68
CA GLU A 72 -5.62 0.03 4.43
C GLU A 72 -6.59 -1.09 4.05
N LEU A 73 -6.12 -2.08 3.28
CA LEU A 73 -6.88 -3.27 2.91
C LEU A 73 -6.87 -4.38 3.98
N GLY A 74 -6.14 -4.22 5.09
CA GLY A 74 -6.00 -5.26 6.12
C GLY A 74 -5.24 -6.53 5.65
N LEU A 75 -4.40 -6.42 4.62
CA LEU A 75 -3.67 -7.56 4.05
C LEU A 75 -2.42 -7.89 4.86
N ILE A 76 -2.34 -9.13 5.34
CA ILE A 76 -1.21 -9.67 6.09
C ILE A 76 -0.67 -10.89 5.35
N SER A 77 0.60 -10.86 4.97
CA SER A 77 1.27 -11.99 4.30
C SER A 77 1.34 -13.21 5.23
N LYS A 78 0.95 -14.36 4.69
CA LYS A 78 0.90 -15.66 5.40
C LYS A 78 2.15 -16.52 5.16
N GLN A 79 3.25 -15.92 4.69
CA GLN A 79 4.48 -16.69 4.45
C GLN A 79 4.93 -17.39 5.74
N PRO A 80 5.22 -18.71 5.70
CA PRO A 80 5.87 -19.38 6.80
C PRO A 80 7.18 -18.65 7.10
N GLY A 81 7.45 -18.38 8.38
CA GLY A 81 8.73 -17.80 8.79
C GLY A 81 9.89 -18.64 8.27
N SER A 82 11.05 -18.01 8.05
CA SER A 82 12.27 -18.71 7.66
C SER A 82 12.48 -19.92 8.56
N HIS A 83 12.61 -21.11 7.97
CA HIS A 83 12.82 -22.33 8.72
C HIS A 83 14.08 -22.18 9.60
N ALA A 84 13.94 -22.40 10.90
CA ALA A 84 14.99 -22.17 11.91
C ALA A 84 16.13 -23.19 11.86
N TYR A 85 16.32 -23.89 10.73
CA TYR A 85 17.41 -24.85 10.62
C TYR A 85 18.74 -24.11 10.43
N LYS A 86 19.68 -24.43 11.31
CA LYS A 86 21.07 -24.00 11.28
C LYS A 86 21.66 -24.41 9.93
N LYS A 87 22.03 -23.46 9.08
CA LYS A 87 22.83 -23.77 7.89
C LYS A 87 24.15 -24.34 8.39
N SER A 88 24.27 -25.67 8.41
CA SER A 88 25.56 -26.32 8.50
C SER A 88 26.30 -25.93 7.23
N SER A 89 27.31 -25.06 7.36
CA SER A 89 28.35 -24.93 6.35
C SER A 89 29.05 -26.28 6.25
N SER A 90 28.53 -27.17 5.40
CA SER A 90 29.29 -28.31 4.92
C SER A 90 30.42 -27.73 4.07
N GLY A 91 31.62 -27.66 4.65
CA GLY A 91 32.83 -27.48 3.87
C GLY A 91 32.94 -28.63 2.86
N ALA A 92 33.29 -28.29 1.63
CA ALA A 92 33.88 -29.20 0.66
C ALA A 92 34.63 -28.37 -0.38
N THR A 93 35.96 -28.56 -0.33
CA THR A 93 36.99 -28.33 -1.36
C THR A 93 37.40 -26.89 -1.65
#